data_AF-A0A0C2ZU41-F1
#
_entry.id   AF-A0A0C2ZU41-F1
#
_cell.length_a   1.000
_cell.length_b   1.000
_cell.length_c   1.000
_cell.angle_alpha   90.00
_cell.angle_beta   90.00
_cell.angle_gamma   90.00
#
_symmetry.space_group_name_H-M   'P 1'
#
loop_
_entity.id
_entity.type
_entity.pdbx_description
1 polymer ?
#
loop_
_entity_poly.entity_id
_entity_poly.type
_entity_poly.pdbx_seq_one_letter_code
_entity_poly.pdbx_strand_id
1 'polypeptide(L)'
;MGLVCGLHGTCSLCGREPNFFFSEAEHPCLHNLLSPPMAESIPAAWISDYLIDAAETYGGQLYDVPPFIKKKRVQLIEFLTFHENSYVWACASDKTHRIPIRISREAAEEFKAKNSGRNVVDYRFALVFIKHFRPIFSPRPLGGGLKGNTPTPHLALEVGYVENIGPGTHIFGDPNDVESNSLVHEWVAGLRRDGGETCSN
;
A
#
# COMPACT_ATOMS: atom_id res chain seq x y z
N MET A 1 47.86 -16.18 -47.01
CA MET A 1 49.21 -15.57 -46.97
C MET A 1 49.23 -14.67 -45.73
N GLY A 2 50.01 -14.85 -44.67
CA GLY A 2 51.05 -15.81 -44.32
C GLY A 2 51.96 -15.13 -43.27
N LEU A 3 52.01 -15.69 -42.04
CA LEU A 3 52.98 -15.50 -40.93
C LEU A 3 53.17 -14.06 -40.36
N VAL A 4 53.39 -13.83 -39.06
CA VAL A 4 54.49 -14.35 -38.21
C VAL A 4 54.11 -14.40 -36.71
N CYS A 5 54.65 -15.42 -36.01
CA CYS A 5 54.64 -15.67 -34.56
C CYS A 5 55.72 -14.90 -33.76
N GLY A 6 55.53 -14.81 -32.42
CA GLY A 6 56.59 -14.69 -31.40
C GLY A 6 55.96 -14.53 -30.00
N LEU A 7 55.84 -15.54 -29.13
CA LEU A 7 56.79 -16.29 -28.27
C LEU A 7 57.44 -15.50 -27.10
N HIS A 8 57.24 -16.09 -25.91
CA HIS A 8 58.00 -16.08 -24.64
C HIS A 8 57.64 -15.11 -23.50
N GLY A 9 57.43 -15.74 -22.33
CA GLY A 9 57.36 -15.07 -21.03
C GLY A 9 56.82 -15.97 -19.91
N THR A 10 57.46 -17.12 -19.66
CA THR A 10 57.23 -17.93 -18.45
C THR A 10 57.90 -17.26 -17.25
N CYS A 11 57.23 -17.21 -16.09
CA CYS A 11 57.89 -17.01 -14.81
C CYS A 11 57.34 -18.02 -13.81
N SER A 12 58.16 -19.05 -13.57
CA SER A 12 58.07 -20.00 -12.47
C SER A 12 59.08 -19.54 -11.43
N LEU A 13 58.70 -19.44 -10.16
CA LEU A 13 59.60 -19.69 -9.03
C LEU A 13 58.78 -19.93 -7.76
N CYS A 14 58.86 -21.18 -7.31
CA CYS A 14 58.46 -21.66 -5.99
C CYS A 14 59.34 -21.03 -4.88
N GLY A 15 58.79 -20.85 -3.68
CA GLY A 15 59.56 -20.56 -2.47
C GLY A 15 58.74 -20.85 -1.21
N ARG A 16 59.21 -21.83 -0.43
CA ARG A 16 58.57 -22.50 0.71
C ARG A 16 58.22 -21.60 1.92
N GLU A 17 57.23 -22.08 2.67
CA GLU A 17 56.91 -21.76 4.08
C GLU A 17 58.09 -22.03 5.03
N PRO A 18 58.08 -21.46 6.26
CA PRO A 18 57.57 -22.28 7.37
C PRO A 18 56.73 -21.52 8.42
N ASN A 19 55.88 -22.33 9.06
CA ASN A 19 55.11 -22.15 10.30
C ASN A 19 55.62 -21.13 11.32
N PHE A 20 54.70 -20.28 11.80
CA PHE A 20 54.71 -19.80 13.18
C PHE A 20 53.30 -19.84 13.79
N PHE A 21 53.22 -20.58 14.89
CA PHE A 21 52.10 -20.74 15.80
C PHE A 21 52.03 -19.49 16.70
N PHE A 22 50.86 -18.84 16.87
CA PHE A 22 50.26 -18.52 18.17
C PHE A 22 48.97 -17.68 18.05
N SER A 23 48.02 -18.08 18.90
CA SER A 23 46.98 -17.29 19.57
C SER A 23 45.64 -17.07 18.87
N GLU A 24 44.67 -17.81 19.40
CA GLU A 24 43.27 -17.44 19.54
C GLU A 24 43.08 -15.95 19.81
N ALA A 25 42.28 -15.32 18.96
CA ALA A 25 41.41 -14.22 19.33
C ALA A 25 40.06 -14.50 18.67
N GLU A 26 39.16 -15.12 19.42
CA GLU A 26 37.75 -15.19 19.07
C GLU A 26 37.23 -13.76 18.88
N HIS A 27 36.83 -13.42 17.67
CA HIS A 27 36.07 -12.22 17.35
C HIS A 27 34.64 -12.64 16.97
N PRO A 28 33.66 -12.54 17.89
CA PRO A 28 32.26 -12.68 17.52
C PRO A 28 31.79 -11.35 16.94
N CYS A 29 32.15 -11.07 15.68
CA CYS A 29 31.42 -10.08 14.87
C CYS A 29 30.10 -10.72 14.41
N LEU A 30 29.20 -10.94 15.36
CA LEU A 30 27.82 -11.32 15.14
C LEU A 30 27.12 -10.21 14.35
N HIS A 31 26.61 -10.60 13.18
CA HIS A 31 25.50 -9.99 12.47
C HIS A 31 25.51 -8.46 12.33
N ASN A 32 26.18 -7.97 11.29
CA ASN A 32 25.54 -6.94 10.47
C ASN A 32 24.25 -7.55 9.91
N LEU A 33 23.15 -7.38 10.64
CA LEU A 33 21.81 -7.46 10.09
C LEU A 33 21.78 -6.46 8.94
N LEU A 34 21.96 -6.95 7.72
CA LEU A 34 21.39 -6.31 6.55
C LEU A 34 19.93 -6.06 6.91
N SER A 35 19.60 -4.81 7.20
CA SER A 35 18.22 -4.37 7.12
C SER A 35 17.74 -4.77 5.73
N PRO A 36 16.68 -5.60 5.61
CA PRO A 36 16.15 -5.92 4.30
C PRO A 36 15.85 -4.60 3.57
N PRO A 37 16.05 -4.55 2.24
CA PRO A 37 15.86 -3.33 1.46
C PRO A 37 14.50 -2.71 1.81
N MET A 38 14.42 -1.37 1.85
CA MET A 38 13.27 -0.56 2.30
C MET A 38 11.92 -0.80 1.57
N ALA A 39 11.82 -1.87 0.78
CA ALA A 39 10.67 -2.30 -0.01
C ALA A 39 9.66 -3.18 0.73
N GLU A 40 9.95 -3.69 1.94
CA GLU A 40 9.12 -4.75 2.56
C GLU A 40 8.17 -4.32 3.68
N SER A 41 8.01 -3.02 4.00
CA SER A 41 7.09 -2.64 5.08
C SER A 41 6.22 -1.44 4.78
N ILE A 42 4.93 -1.60 5.02
CA ILE A 42 4.05 -0.48 5.34
C ILE A 42 4.45 0.00 6.75
N PRO A 43 4.61 1.32 6.98
CA PRO A 43 4.82 1.87 8.32
C PRO A 43 3.70 1.52 9.30
N ALA A 44 3.76 2.08 10.52
CA ALA A 44 2.71 1.93 11.52
C ALA A 44 1.29 2.13 10.92
N ALA A 45 0.35 1.31 11.41
CA ALA A 45 -1.06 1.43 11.09
C ALA A 45 -1.53 2.86 11.38
N TRP A 46 -2.39 3.38 10.52
CA TRP A 46 -2.80 4.79 10.55
C TRP A 46 -4.26 5.00 10.16
N ILE A 47 -4.90 4.03 9.50
CA ILE A 47 -6.26 4.20 8.95
C ILE A 47 -7.25 4.42 10.09
N SER A 48 -7.22 3.60 11.14
CA SER A 48 -8.11 3.74 12.31
C SER A 48 -7.93 5.09 12.98
N ASP A 49 -6.68 5.47 13.25
CA ASP A 49 -6.34 6.68 14.00
C ASP A 49 -6.80 7.92 13.22
N TYR A 50 -6.56 7.93 11.90
CA TYR A 50 -7.05 9.00 11.03
C TYR A 50 -8.57 9.14 11.04
N LEU A 51 -9.32 8.04 11.06
CA LEU A 51 -10.78 8.08 11.10
C LEU A 51 -11.30 8.52 12.46
N ILE A 52 -10.66 8.09 13.55
CA ILE A 52 -11.00 8.52 14.90
C ILE A 52 -10.76 10.03 15.04
N ASP A 53 -9.61 10.53 14.60
CA ASP A 53 -9.31 11.97 14.59
C ASP A 53 -10.37 12.77 13.81
N ALA A 54 -10.80 12.24 12.66
CA ALA A 54 -11.85 12.86 11.85
C ALA A 54 -13.22 12.83 12.55
N ALA A 55 -13.56 11.72 13.21
CA ALA A 55 -14.80 11.56 13.97
C ALA A 55 -14.86 12.54 15.16
N GLU A 56 -13.77 12.66 15.92
CA GLU A 56 -13.67 13.56 17.07
C GLU A 56 -13.73 15.03 16.65
N THR A 57 -13.15 15.37 15.49
CA THR A 57 -13.06 16.76 15.03
C THR A 57 -14.33 17.23 14.30
N TYR A 58 -14.92 16.39 13.44
CA TYR A 58 -16.00 16.79 12.53
C TYR A 58 -17.33 16.06 12.80
N GLY A 59 -17.33 15.02 13.64
CA GLY A 59 -18.53 14.26 13.97
C GLY A 59 -19.21 13.67 12.73
N GLY A 60 -20.49 14.00 12.53
CA GLY A 60 -21.28 13.53 11.38
C GLY A 60 -21.05 14.30 10.08
N GLN A 61 -20.35 15.44 10.12
CA GLN A 61 -20.20 16.35 8.98
C GLN A 61 -18.98 16.00 8.13
N LEU A 62 -18.97 14.80 7.54
CA LEU A 62 -17.85 14.29 6.74
C LEU A 62 -17.48 15.16 5.54
N TYR A 63 -18.43 15.95 5.02
CA TYR A 63 -18.19 16.86 3.91
C TYR A 63 -17.28 18.04 4.28
N ASP A 64 -17.24 18.41 5.57
CA ASP A 64 -16.39 19.49 6.10
C ASP A 64 -14.95 19.03 6.37
N VAL A 65 -14.68 17.72 6.28
CA VAL A 65 -13.33 17.18 6.48
C VAL A 65 -12.45 17.59 5.28
N PRO A 66 -11.40 18.39 5.50
CA PRO A 66 -10.52 18.82 4.43
C PRO A 66 -9.68 17.64 3.91
N PRO A 67 -9.32 17.61 2.61
CA PRO A 67 -8.44 16.60 2.07
C PRO A 67 -7.08 16.56 2.78
N PHE A 68 -6.67 15.38 3.21
CA PHE A 68 -5.38 15.13 3.83
C PHE A 68 -4.27 15.16 2.77
N ILE A 69 -3.35 16.11 2.90
CA ILE A 69 -2.35 16.43 1.85
C ILE A 69 -1.10 15.54 1.93
N LYS A 70 -0.75 15.03 3.11
CA LYS A 70 0.50 14.27 3.29
C LYS A 70 0.37 12.86 2.69
N LYS A 71 1.50 12.34 2.21
CA LYS A 71 1.56 10.97 1.68
C LYS A 71 1.36 9.93 2.78
N LYS A 72 0.52 8.95 2.51
CA LYS A 72 0.38 7.73 3.31
C LYS A 72 0.66 6.52 2.43
N ARG A 73 1.36 5.53 2.99
CA ARG A 73 1.63 4.26 2.30
C ARG A 73 0.51 3.29 2.60
N VAL A 74 0.01 2.64 1.56
CA VAL A 74 -0.99 1.56 1.65
C VAL A 74 -0.66 0.47 0.64
N GLN A 75 -1.24 -0.71 0.86
CA GLN A 75 -1.28 -1.76 -0.13
C GLN A 75 -2.66 -1.84 -0.77
N LEU A 76 -2.73 -1.95 -2.10
CA LEU A 76 -3.98 -2.25 -2.82
C LEU A 76 -4.25 -3.76 -2.74
N ILE A 77 -5.24 -4.19 -1.97
CA ILE A 77 -5.50 -5.62 -1.74
C ILE A 77 -6.58 -6.20 -2.66
N GLU A 78 -7.55 -5.39 -3.08
CA GLU A 78 -8.67 -5.81 -3.91
C GLU A 78 -9.17 -4.67 -4.80
N PHE A 79 -9.65 -4.99 -6.00
CA PHE A 79 -10.36 -4.05 -6.87
C PHE A 79 -11.85 -4.41 -6.90
N LEU A 80 -12.72 -3.43 -6.63
CA LEU A 80 -14.15 -3.67 -6.49
C LEU A 80 -14.90 -3.40 -7.79
N THR A 81 -14.64 -2.25 -8.41
CA THR A 81 -15.18 -1.93 -9.74
C THR A 81 -14.25 -1.01 -10.52
N PHE A 82 -14.32 -1.12 -11.83
CA PHE A 82 -13.66 -0.26 -12.79
C PHE A 82 -14.61 -0.01 -13.96
N HIS A 83 -14.84 1.26 -14.26
CA HIS A 83 -15.46 1.69 -15.50
C HIS A 83 -14.51 2.68 -16.17
N GLU A 84 -14.32 2.53 -17.47
CA GLU A 84 -13.54 3.48 -18.27
C GLU A 84 -14.10 4.89 -18.08
N ASN A 85 -13.22 5.86 -17.81
CA ASN A 85 -13.55 7.26 -17.56
C ASN A 85 -14.39 7.54 -16.29
N SER A 86 -14.42 6.62 -15.32
CA SER A 86 -15.08 6.81 -14.02
C SER A 86 -14.10 6.68 -12.85
N TYR A 87 -14.63 6.76 -11.63
CA TYR A 87 -13.90 6.47 -10.40
C TYR A 87 -13.52 4.99 -10.34
N VAL A 88 -12.35 4.69 -9.75
CA VAL A 88 -11.92 3.32 -9.49
C VAL A 88 -12.14 3.01 -8.02
N TRP A 89 -12.88 1.94 -7.74
CA TRP A 89 -13.02 1.46 -6.37
C TRP A 89 -12.02 0.33 -6.11
N ALA A 90 -11.28 0.48 -5.03
CA ALA A 90 -10.35 -0.54 -4.54
C ALA A 90 -10.50 -0.69 -3.02
N CYS A 91 -9.84 -1.70 -2.46
CA CYS A 91 -9.65 -1.85 -1.03
C CYS A 91 -8.17 -1.66 -0.72
N ALA A 92 -7.87 -0.78 0.23
CA ALA A 92 -6.52 -0.46 0.65
C ALA A 92 -6.29 -0.97 2.08
N SER A 93 -5.05 -1.40 2.37
CA SER A 93 -4.63 -1.90 3.68
C SER A 93 -3.43 -1.12 4.20
N ASP A 94 -3.40 -0.89 5.51
CA ASP A 94 -2.23 -0.40 6.25
C ASP A 94 -1.53 -1.49 7.07
N LYS A 95 -1.77 -2.78 6.73
CA LYS A 95 -1.35 -4.02 7.43
C LYS A 95 -2.28 -4.48 8.55
N THR A 96 -2.95 -3.56 9.25
CA THR A 96 -3.81 -3.88 10.39
C THR A 96 -5.28 -3.70 10.08
N HIS A 97 -5.60 -2.65 9.31
CA HIS A 97 -6.94 -2.34 8.87
C HIS A 97 -7.00 -2.27 7.36
N ARG A 98 -8.17 -2.64 6.82
CA ARG A 98 -8.52 -2.39 5.42
C ARG A 98 -9.71 -1.44 5.34
N ILE A 99 -9.69 -0.59 4.32
CA ILE A 99 -10.76 0.36 4.03
C ILE A 99 -10.98 0.44 2.51
N PRO A 100 -12.24 0.56 2.05
CA PRO A 100 -12.53 0.92 0.67
C PRO A 100 -11.96 2.29 0.32
N ILE A 101 -11.41 2.41 -0.88
CA ILE A 101 -10.97 3.68 -1.44
C ILE A 101 -11.67 3.92 -2.79
N ARG A 102 -12.11 5.16 -3.00
CA ARG A 102 -12.63 5.68 -4.26
C ARG A 102 -11.58 6.59 -4.87
N ILE A 103 -10.86 6.09 -5.85
CA ILE A 103 -9.83 6.82 -6.57
C ILE A 103 -10.51 7.71 -7.61
N SER A 104 -10.24 9.01 -7.56
CA SER A 104 -10.72 9.98 -8.56
C SER A 104 -10.25 9.60 -9.97
N ARG A 105 -11.04 9.98 -10.97
CA ARG A 105 -10.70 9.76 -12.37
C ARG A 105 -9.34 10.38 -12.70
N GLU A 106 -9.13 11.61 -12.24
CA GLU A 106 -7.91 12.37 -12.45
C GLU A 106 -6.69 11.65 -11.86
N ALA A 107 -6.81 11.11 -10.64
CA ALA A 107 -5.75 10.32 -10.01
C ALA A 107 -5.47 9.00 -10.75
N ALA A 108 -6.51 8.33 -11.25
CA ALA A 108 -6.36 7.09 -12.01
C ALA A 108 -5.70 7.32 -13.37
N GLU A 109 -6.05 8.41 -14.06
CA GLU A 109 -5.45 8.83 -15.33
C GLU A 109 -3.98 9.25 -15.13
N GLU A 110 -3.69 10.04 -14.09
CA GLU A 110 -2.31 10.43 -13.75
C GLU A 110 -1.46 9.19 -13.41
N PHE A 111 -2.01 8.25 -12.64
CA PHE A 111 -1.35 6.98 -12.35
C PHE A 111 -1.02 6.23 -13.64
N LYS A 112 -2.00 6.10 -14.55
CA LYS A 112 -1.84 5.41 -15.83
C LYS A 112 -0.74 6.07 -16.69
N ALA A 113 -0.72 7.39 -16.74
CA ALA A 113 0.29 8.16 -17.47
C ALA A 113 1.71 7.91 -16.92
N LYS A 114 1.87 7.79 -15.60
CA LYS A 114 3.16 7.51 -14.94
C LYS A 114 3.60 6.05 -15.03
N ASN A 115 2.69 5.12 -15.30
CA ASN A 115 2.93 3.67 -15.26
C ASN A 115 2.82 3.02 -16.65
N SER A 116 3.38 3.67 -17.66
CA SER A 116 3.47 3.14 -19.04
C SER A 116 2.12 2.71 -19.63
N GLY A 117 1.04 3.42 -19.29
CA GLY A 117 -0.30 3.15 -19.80
C GLY A 117 -1.06 2.03 -19.10
N ARG A 118 -0.48 1.41 -18.05
CA ARG A 118 -1.15 0.38 -17.25
C ARG A 118 -2.13 1.00 -16.27
N ASN A 119 -3.29 0.38 -16.09
CA ASN A 119 -4.32 0.87 -15.18
C ASN A 119 -3.97 0.49 -13.73
N VAL A 120 -4.48 1.25 -12.77
CA VAL A 120 -4.36 0.92 -11.33
C VAL A 120 -4.80 -0.51 -11.03
N VAL A 121 -5.84 -1.00 -11.71
CA VAL A 121 -6.38 -2.36 -11.53
C VAL A 121 -5.39 -3.48 -11.88
N ASP A 122 -4.37 -3.19 -12.69
CA ASP A 122 -3.35 -4.15 -13.09
C ASP A 122 -2.30 -4.37 -11.97
N TYR A 123 -2.33 -3.54 -10.92
CA TYR A 123 -1.36 -3.51 -9.82
C TYR A 123 -1.91 -4.18 -8.54
N ARG A 124 -2.34 -5.44 -8.66
CA ARG A 124 -2.82 -6.21 -7.50
C ARG A 124 -1.71 -6.37 -6.45
N PHE A 125 -2.06 -6.18 -5.19
CA PHE A 125 -1.15 -6.22 -4.04
C PHE A 125 -0.04 -5.17 -4.05
N ALA A 126 -0.03 -4.22 -4.99
CA ALA A 126 1.01 -3.22 -5.08
C ALA A 126 1.02 -2.29 -3.88
N LEU A 127 2.23 -1.85 -3.52
CA LEU A 127 2.44 -0.78 -2.57
C LEU A 127 2.30 0.55 -3.29
N VAL A 128 1.45 1.42 -2.76
CA VAL A 128 1.20 2.74 -3.32
C VAL A 128 1.27 3.81 -2.23
N PHE A 129 1.61 5.03 -2.64
CA PHE A 129 1.32 6.22 -1.86
C PHE A 129 -0.01 6.81 -2.29
N ILE A 130 -0.83 7.19 -1.30
CA ILE A 130 -2.03 8.00 -1.51
C ILE A 130 -1.84 9.40 -0.91
N LYS A 131 -2.42 10.42 -1.55
CA LYS A 131 -2.49 11.82 -1.06
C LYS A 131 -3.86 12.41 -1.42
N HIS A 132 -4.13 13.61 -0.90
CA HIS A 132 -5.35 14.37 -1.17
C HIS A 132 -6.60 13.53 -0.92
N PHE A 133 -6.67 12.88 0.24
CA PHE A 133 -7.76 11.97 0.58
C PHE A 133 -8.60 12.44 1.75
N ARG A 134 -9.87 12.08 1.78
CA ARG A 134 -10.80 12.39 2.89
C ARG A 134 -11.78 11.24 3.13
N PRO A 135 -12.30 11.08 4.35
CA PRO A 135 -13.36 10.12 4.62
C PRO A 135 -14.63 10.53 3.86
N ILE A 136 -15.31 9.53 3.32
CA ILE A 136 -16.64 9.64 2.75
C ILE A 136 -17.51 8.53 3.32
N PHE A 137 -18.81 8.74 3.34
CA PHE A 137 -19.79 7.72 3.73
C PHE A 137 -20.72 7.46 2.55
N SER A 138 -20.57 6.30 1.92
CA SER A 138 -21.28 5.99 0.69
C SER A 138 -21.47 4.49 0.50
N PRO A 139 -22.50 4.06 -0.25
CA PRO A 139 -22.57 2.70 -0.78
C PRO A 139 -21.31 2.40 -1.59
N ARG A 140 -20.75 1.19 -1.41
CA ARG A 140 -19.60 0.73 -2.18
C ARG A 140 -20.03 -0.39 -3.14
N PRO A 141 -19.36 -0.59 -4.28
CA PRO A 141 -19.61 -1.74 -5.13
C PRO A 141 -19.40 -3.05 -4.39
N LEU A 142 -20.18 -4.09 -4.71
CA LEU A 142 -20.11 -5.40 -4.06
C LEU A 142 -18.75 -6.12 -4.26
N GLY A 143 -18.00 -5.76 -5.30
CA GLY A 143 -16.73 -6.42 -5.62
C GLY A 143 -16.90 -7.80 -6.24
N GLY A 144 -15.78 -8.48 -6.53
CA GLY A 144 -15.79 -9.87 -7.02
C GLY A 144 -16.55 -10.12 -8.34
N GLY A 145 -16.72 -9.09 -9.17
CA GLY A 145 -17.51 -9.18 -10.41
C GLY A 145 -19.03 -9.17 -10.21
N LEU A 146 -19.51 -8.98 -8.98
CA LEU A 146 -20.93 -8.82 -8.69
C LEU A 146 -21.40 -7.43 -9.11
N LYS A 147 -22.58 -7.38 -9.76
CA LYS A 147 -23.22 -6.12 -10.14
C LYS A 147 -23.99 -5.55 -8.96
N GLY A 148 -23.87 -4.24 -8.74
CA GLY A 148 -24.61 -3.50 -7.73
C GLY A 148 -23.73 -2.94 -6.62
N ASN A 149 -24.39 -2.23 -5.69
CA ASN A 149 -23.78 -1.60 -4.53
C ASN A 149 -24.25 -2.29 -3.26
N THR A 150 -23.51 -2.09 -2.17
CA THR A 150 -23.97 -2.45 -0.82
C THR A 150 -25.26 -1.70 -0.51
N PRO A 151 -26.23 -2.35 0.16
CA PRO A 151 -27.49 -1.70 0.54
C PRO A 151 -27.28 -0.63 1.60
N THR A 152 -26.26 -0.80 2.44
CA THR A 152 -25.89 0.15 3.49
C THR A 152 -24.66 0.96 3.08
N PRO A 153 -24.60 2.24 3.45
CA PRO A 153 -23.38 3.03 3.33
C PRO A 153 -22.30 2.55 4.29
N HIS A 154 -21.05 2.67 3.85
CA HIS A 154 -19.83 2.32 4.57
C HIS A 154 -18.85 3.48 4.55
N LEU A 155 -17.94 3.49 5.52
CA LEU A 155 -16.80 4.39 5.47
C LEU A 155 -15.87 3.99 4.33
N ALA A 156 -15.41 4.99 3.59
CA ALA A 156 -14.42 4.85 2.54
C ALA A 156 -13.53 6.11 2.50
N LEU A 157 -12.42 6.04 1.78
CA LEU A 157 -11.60 7.22 1.48
C LEU A 157 -11.79 7.63 0.02
N GLU A 158 -12.19 8.88 -0.21
CA GLU A 158 -12.03 9.50 -1.53
C GLU A 158 -10.58 9.91 -1.71
N VAL A 159 -9.92 9.46 -2.78
CA VAL A 159 -8.47 9.66 -3.01
C VAL A 159 -8.20 10.45 -4.27
N GLY A 160 -7.54 11.60 -4.11
CA GLY A 160 -7.18 12.53 -5.19
C GLY A 160 -5.81 12.30 -5.83
N TYR A 161 -5.00 11.37 -5.32
CA TYR A 161 -3.67 11.09 -5.88
C TYR A 161 -3.19 9.68 -5.50
N VAL A 162 -2.63 8.96 -6.46
CA VAL A 162 -2.05 7.62 -6.26
C VAL A 162 -0.70 7.54 -6.98
N GLU A 163 0.30 6.97 -6.30
CA GLU A 163 1.66 6.79 -6.84
C GLU A 163 2.16 5.37 -6.55
N ASN A 164 2.61 4.68 -7.60
CA ASN A 164 3.16 3.33 -7.48
C ASN A 164 4.54 3.36 -6.82
N ILE A 165 4.73 2.57 -5.76
CA ILE A 165 6.03 2.40 -5.09
C ILE A 165 6.71 1.14 -5.61
N GLY A 166 5.94 0.07 -5.77
CA GLY A 166 6.47 -1.21 -6.18
C GLY A 166 5.40 -2.32 -6.17
N PRO A 167 5.70 -3.45 -6.82
CA PRO A 167 4.83 -4.61 -6.79
C PRO A 167 4.76 -5.19 -5.38
N GLY A 168 3.63 -5.80 -5.03
CA GLY A 168 3.54 -6.68 -3.88
C GLY A 168 3.18 -8.09 -4.31
N THR A 169 3.67 -9.08 -3.56
CA THR A 169 3.48 -10.50 -3.88
C THR A 169 2.34 -11.13 -3.09
N HIS A 170 2.04 -10.57 -1.91
CA HIS A 170 1.04 -11.07 -0.98
C HIS A 170 0.48 -9.92 -0.14
N ILE A 171 -0.64 -10.14 0.54
CA ILE A 171 -1.21 -9.18 1.49
C ILE A 171 -0.29 -9.09 2.71
N PHE A 172 0.10 -7.88 3.10
CA PHE A 172 0.87 -7.65 4.31
C PHE A 172 -0.04 -7.72 5.55
N GLY A 173 0.34 -8.57 6.51
CA GLY A 173 -0.43 -8.74 7.75
C GLY A 173 -1.74 -9.48 7.55
N ASP A 174 -2.69 -9.24 8.45
CA ASP A 174 -4.05 -9.78 8.40
C ASP A 174 -5.05 -8.63 8.65
N PRO A 175 -5.29 -7.77 7.63
CA PRO A 175 -6.01 -6.54 7.83
C PRO A 175 -7.51 -6.78 8.03
N ASN A 176 -8.01 -6.38 9.19
CA ASN A 176 -9.43 -6.43 9.52
C ASN A 176 -10.18 -5.25 8.91
N ASP A 177 -11.48 -5.39 8.67
CA ASP A 177 -12.30 -4.25 8.25
C ASP A 177 -12.19 -3.13 9.30
N VAL A 178 -11.93 -1.89 8.88
CA VAL A 178 -11.77 -0.77 9.81
C VAL A 178 -13.03 -0.53 10.66
N GLU A 179 -14.21 -0.88 10.14
CA GLU A 179 -15.47 -0.80 10.90
C GLU A 179 -15.59 -1.85 12.02
N SER A 180 -14.62 -2.78 12.15
CA SER A 180 -14.50 -3.70 13.28
C SER A 180 -13.82 -3.08 14.50
N ASN A 181 -13.12 -1.96 14.33
CA ASN A 181 -12.60 -1.18 15.45
C ASN A 181 -13.78 -0.57 16.22
N SER A 182 -13.84 -0.74 17.54
CA SER A 182 -15.00 -0.35 18.36
C SER A 182 -15.36 1.13 18.27
N LEU A 183 -14.37 2.02 18.19
CA LEU A 183 -14.60 3.47 18.11
C LEU A 183 -15.13 3.87 16.73
N VAL A 184 -14.52 3.32 15.68
CA VAL A 184 -14.98 3.53 14.30
C VAL A 184 -16.38 2.94 14.11
N HIS A 185 -16.64 1.77 14.69
CA HIS A 185 -17.94 1.12 14.66
C HIS A 185 -19.04 1.99 15.27
N GLU A 186 -18.79 2.55 16.46
CA GLU A 186 -19.73 3.44 17.14
C GLU A 186 -20.02 4.68 16.30
N TRP A 187 -18.97 5.29 15.73
CA TRP A 187 -19.13 6.44 14.85
C TRP A 187 -19.97 6.11 13.62
N VAL A 188 -19.67 4.99 12.95
CA VAL A 188 -20.45 4.51 11.81
C VAL A 188 -21.91 4.24 12.18
N ALA A 189 -22.16 3.65 13.36
CA ALA A 189 -23.51 3.44 13.86
C ALA A 189 -24.24 4.78 14.11
N GLY A 190 -23.53 5.84 14.53
CA GLY A 190 -24.06 7.21 14.57
C GLY A 190 -24.42 7.72 13.18
N LEU A 191 -23.48 7.65 12.22
CA LEU A 191 -23.69 8.09 10.84
C LEU A 191 -24.90 7.41 10.16
N ARG A 192 -25.13 6.13 10.45
CA ARG A 192 -26.29 5.38 9.91
C ARG A 192 -27.63 5.83 10.50
N ARG A 193 -27.65 6.23 11.78
CA ARG A 193 -28.86 6.73 12.43
C ARG A 193 -29.24 8.13 11.92
N ASP A 194 -28.25 9.01 11.77
CA ASP A 194 -28.48 10.40 11.40
C ASP A 194 -28.59 10.63 9.88
N GLY A 195 -28.05 9.71 9.07
CA GLY A 195 -28.07 9.75 7.60
C GLY A 195 -29.31 9.16 6.93
N GLY A 196 -30.32 8.78 7.71
CA GLY A 196 -31.61 8.27 7.23
C GLY A 196 -31.69 6.74 7.19
N GLU A 197 -32.33 6.16 8.21
CA GLU A 197 -33.14 4.96 8.02
C GLU A 197 -34.23 5.28 6.99
N THR A 198 -33.96 5.07 5.70
CA THR A 198 -35.07 4.76 4.80
C THR A 198 -35.40 3.30 5.02
N CYS A 199 -36.38 3.04 5.89
CA CYS A 199 -37.12 1.79 5.90
C CYS A 199 -37.60 1.54 4.47
N SER A 200 -36.92 0.65 3.75
CA SER A 200 -37.47 0.08 2.53
C SER A 200 -38.23 -1.17 2.96
N ASN A 201 -39.55 -1.00 3.11
CA ASN A 201 -40.54 -2.09 3.18
C ASN A 201 -40.56 -2.87 1.87
#